data_AF-A0A530BSU1-F1
#
_entry.id   AF-A0A530BSU1-F1
#
_cell.length_a   1.000
_cell.length_b   1.000
_cell.length_c   1.000
_cell.angle_alpha   90.00
_cell.angle_beta   90.00
_cell.angle_gamma   90.00
#
_symmetry.space_group_name_H-M   'P 1'
#
loop_
_entity.id
_entity.type
_entity.pdbx_description
1 polymer ?
#
loop_
_entity_poly.entity_id
_entity_poly.type
_entity_poly.pdbx_seq_one_letter_code
_entity_poly.pdbx_strand_id
1 'polypeptide(L)'
;MPHYPDAMPGSKALFERARKVMPGGNTRTTVFVDPFPIYAERGEGCRVWDVDGNVYYDCINNFTAMIHGYAHPDVTAAVAGQLPLGTAFGAPTLSEIELAELLVERLPSVDQVRFTNSGTEGVMMAIKAARAFTLRPKIVKIEGAYHGSYDFAEVSLDSSPANWGDLPRSTAYAKGTPRGVLDDVIA
;
A
#
# COMPACT_ATOMS: atom_id res chain seq x y z
N MET A 1 -33.63 6.81 -1.00
CA MET A 1 -32.38 7.49 -0.58
C MET A 1 -31.65 7.89 -1.84
N PRO A 2 -30.95 9.03 -1.90
CA PRO A 2 -30.13 9.30 -3.07
C PRO A 2 -29.02 8.23 -3.09
N HIS A 3 -28.91 7.51 -4.20
CA HIS A 3 -27.97 6.40 -4.37
C HIS A 3 -26.71 6.91 -5.07
N TYR A 4 -25.56 6.30 -4.79
CA TYR A 4 -24.38 6.48 -5.64
C TYR A 4 -24.75 6.14 -7.10
N PRO A 5 -24.38 6.97 -8.08
CA PRO A 5 -23.54 8.17 -7.99
C PRO A 5 -24.31 9.51 -7.81
N ASP A 6 -25.64 9.53 -7.93
CA ASP A 6 -26.44 10.76 -8.00
C ASP A 6 -26.43 11.59 -6.70
N ALA A 7 -26.08 10.97 -5.58
CA ALA A 7 -25.98 11.60 -4.27
C ALA A 7 -24.64 12.33 -3.99
N MET A 8 -23.71 12.37 -4.94
CA MET A 8 -22.30 12.77 -4.67
C MET A 8 -21.75 13.83 -5.64
N PRO A 9 -22.40 14.99 -5.77
CA PRO A 9 -21.97 16.05 -6.69
C PRO A 9 -20.58 16.63 -6.36
N GLY A 10 -20.21 16.72 -5.08
CA GLY A 10 -18.92 17.19 -4.61
C GLY A 10 -17.79 16.24 -5.00
N SER A 11 -17.96 14.94 -4.71
CA SER A 11 -16.98 13.92 -5.13
C SER A 11 -16.80 13.90 -6.65
N LYS A 12 -17.89 14.01 -7.42
CA LYS A 12 -17.84 14.11 -8.89
C LYS A 12 -17.03 15.32 -9.35
N ALA A 13 -17.31 16.51 -8.79
CA ALA A 13 -16.60 17.74 -9.16
C ALA A 13 -15.10 17.67 -8.82
N LEU A 14 -14.72 17.05 -7.69
CA LEU A 14 -13.32 16.82 -7.34
C LEU A 14 -12.64 15.85 -8.29
N PHE A 15 -13.31 14.76 -8.69
CA PHE A 15 -12.78 13.83 -9.67
C PHE A 15 -12.53 14.48 -11.04
N GLU A 16 -13.47 15.29 -11.52
CA GLU A 16 -13.31 16.05 -12.77
C GLU A 16 -12.13 17.03 -12.72
N ARG A 17 -11.88 17.66 -11.57
CA ARG A 17 -10.69 18.49 -11.34
C ARG A 17 -9.42 17.64 -11.31
N ALA A 18 -9.44 16.53 -10.58
CA ALA A 18 -8.31 15.63 -10.39
C ALA A 18 -7.82 15.04 -11.72
N ARG A 19 -8.74 14.64 -12.62
CA ARG A 19 -8.41 14.10 -13.95
C ARG A 19 -7.61 15.05 -14.84
N LYS A 20 -7.63 16.35 -14.57
CA LYS A 20 -6.84 17.35 -15.31
C LYS A 20 -5.35 17.28 -14.97
N VAL A 21 -5.00 16.72 -13.82
CA VAL A 21 -3.63 16.75 -13.27
C VAL A 21 -3.09 15.39 -12.87
N MET A 22 -3.94 14.37 -12.71
CA MET A 22 -3.56 13.00 -12.39
C MET A 22 -4.17 12.03 -13.41
N PRO A 23 -3.40 11.07 -13.97
CA PRO A 23 -3.94 10.02 -14.82
C PRO A 23 -5.09 9.29 -14.13
N GLY A 24 -6.24 9.21 -14.78
CA GLY A 24 -7.43 8.59 -14.17
C GLY A 24 -7.95 9.29 -12.91
N GLY A 25 -7.50 10.52 -12.61
CA GLY A 25 -7.96 11.31 -11.47
C GLY A 25 -7.48 10.83 -10.09
N ASN A 26 -6.44 9.98 -10.02
CA ASN A 26 -5.96 9.44 -8.75
C ASN A 26 -4.46 9.07 -8.78
N THR A 27 -3.84 8.93 -7.60
CA THR A 27 -2.42 8.56 -7.44
C THR A 27 -2.21 7.15 -6.88
N ARG A 28 -3.28 6.39 -6.65
CA ARG A 28 -3.33 5.03 -6.12
C ARG A 28 -4.45 4.23 -6.80
N THR A 29 -4.09 3.34 -7.72
CA THR A 29 -5.05 2.57 -8.53
C THR A 29 -6.14 1.88 -7.72
N THR A 30 -5.83 1.33 -6.54
CA THR A 30 -6.76 0.54 -5.73
C THR A 30 -7.93 1.33 -5.12
N VAL A 31 -7.90 2.67 -5.14
CA VAL A 31 -9.02 3.49 -4.64
C VAL A 31 -9.90 4.03 -5.77
N PHE A 32 -9.59 3.69 -7.02
CA PHE A 32 -10.42 4.06 -8.15
C PHE A 32 -11.70 3.24 -8.20
N VAL A 33 -12.83 3.90 -8.45
CA VAL A 33 -14.14 3.28 -8.69
C VAL A 33 -14.81 4.04 -9.83
N ASP A 34 -15.43 3.32 -10.76
CA ASP A 34 -16.27 3.90 -11.81
C ASP A 34 -17.71 4.13 -11.30
N PRO A 35 -18.37 5.26 -11.62
CA PRO A 35 -17.92 6.36 -12.49
C PRO A 35 -16.93 7.35 -11.86
N PHE A 36 -16.85 7.45 -10.53
CA PHE A 36 -15.85 8.26 -9.83
C PHE A 36 -15.64 7.81 -8.36
N PRO A 37 -14.44 8.00 -7.78
CA PRO A 37 -14.19 7.71 -6.37
C PRO A 37 -14.97 8.64 -5.43
N ILE A 38 -15.29 8.15 -4.24
CA ILE A 38 -15.82 8.96 -3.12
C ILE A 38 -14.64 9.70 -2.48
N TYR A 39 -14.74 11.02 -2.34
CA TYR A 39 -13.68 11.82 -1.73
C TYR A 39 -13.97 12.00 -0.24
N ALA A 40 -13.09 11.46 0.61
CA ALA A 40 -13.15 11.66 2.05
C ALA A 40 -12.77 13.10 2.44
N GLU A 41 -13.49 13.67 3.41
CA GLU A 41 -13.21 14.98 3.99
C GLU A 41 -12.59 14.86 5.40
N ARG A 42 -13.16 14.03 6.28
CA ARG A 42 -12.62 13.78 7.62
C ARG A 42 -12.87 12.34 8.07
N GLY A 43 -12.13 11.91 9.08
CA GLY A 43 -12.37 10.64 9.77
C GLY A 43 -12.21 10.78 11.29
N GLU A 44 -12.95 9.97 12.04
CA GLU A 44 -12.94 9.93 13.50
C GLU A 44 -13.37 8.53 13.99
N GLY A 45 -12.51 7.85 14.76
CA GLY A 45 -12.73 6.47 15.14
C GLY A 45 -12.91 5.58 13.91
N CYS A 46 -14.00 4.81 13.86
CA CYS A 46 -14.33 3.97 12.71
C CYS A 46 -15.20 4.65 11.65
N ARG A 47 -15.35 5.99 11.69
CA ARG A 47 -16.23 6.73 10.78
C ARG A 47 -15.44 7.59 9.82
N VAL A 48 -15.95 7.69 8.59
CA VAL A 48 -15.47 8.60 7.54
C VAL A 48 -16.63 9.45 7.06
N TRP A 49 -16.37 10.75 6.89
CA TRP A 49 -17.26 11.68 6.22
C TRP A 49 -16.71 11.97 4.84
N ASP A 50 -17.56 11.91 3.82
CA ASP A 50 -17.19 12.41 2.48
C ASP A 50 -17.44 13.92 2.35
N VAL A 51 -16.96 14.50 1.25
CA VAL A 51 -17.13 15.92 0.92
C VAL A 51 -18.57 16.34 0.63
N ASP A 52 -19.49 15.38 0.52
CA ASP A 52 -20.92 15.58 0.33
C ASP A 52 -21.69 15.49 1.66
N GLY A 53 -20.98 15.26 2.78
CA GLY A 53 -21.53 15.19 4.14
C GLY A 53 -22.10 13.83 4.54
N ASN A 54 -21.94 12.79 3.71
CA ASN A 54 -22.38 11.44 4.06
C ASN A 54 -21.42 10.81 5.07
N VAL A 55 -21.94 9.95 5.94
CA VAL A 55 -21.16 9.26 6.98
C VAL A 55 -21.18 7.77 6.77
N TYR A 56 -19.99 7.16 6.79
CA TYR A 56 -19.78 5.74 6.60
C TYR A 56 -19.10 5.14 7.82
N TYR A 57 -19.42 3.88 8.12
CA TYR A 57 -18.54 3.04 8.92
C TYR A 57 -17.46 2.47 7.99
N ASP A 58 -16.20 2.76 8.29
CA ASP A 58 -15.08 2.25 7.50
C ASP A 58 -14.72 0.83 7.96
N CYS A 59 -15.04 -0.13 7.10
CA CYS A 59 -14.66 -1.54 7.29
C CYS A 59 -13.39 -1.92 6.52
N ILE A 60 -12.81 -0.99 5.74
CA ILE A 60 -11.58 -1.20 4.96
C ILE A 60 -10.35 -0.74 5.76
N ASN A 61 -10.48 0.33 6.55
CA ASN A 61 -9.44 0.87 7.44
C ASN A 61 -8.13 1.19 6.68
N ASN A 62 -8.25 1.87 5.54
CA ASN A 62 -7.15 2.11 4.60
C ASN A 62 -6.33 0.84 4.30
N PHE A 63 -7.02 -0.25 3.93
CA PHE A 63 -6.40 -1.54 3.65
C PHE A 63 -5.55 -2.00 4.85
N THR A 64 -6.19 -2.08 6.02
CA THR A 64 -5.62 -2.47 7.33
C THR A 64 -4.64 -1.51 8.00
N ALA A 65 -4.17 -0.46 7.34
CA ALA A 65 -3.18 0.47 7.92
C ALA A 65 -3.75 1.30 9.09
N MET A 66 -5.04 1.62 9.06
CA MET A 66 -5.71 2.42 10.09
C MET A 66 -6.36 1.53 11.15
N ILE A 67 -5.62 0.57 11.71
CA ILE A 67 -6.15 -0.42 12.68
C ILE A 67 -6.76 0.21 13.95
N HIS A 68 -6.26 1.39 14.36
CA HIS A 68 -6.78 2.15 15.49
C HIS A 68 -7.91 3.13 15.12
N GLY A 69 -8.34 3.13 13.85
CA GLY A 69 -9.26 4.11 13.32
C GLY A 69 -8.62 5.49 13.12
N TYR A 70 -9.43 6.43 12.66
CA TYR A 70 -9.02 7.79 12.33
C TYR A 70 -8.93 8.67 13.57
N ALA A 71 -7.93 9.55 13.61
CA ALA A 71 -7.71 10.53 14.69
C ALA A 71 -7.67 9.91 16.10
N HIS A 72 -7.05 8.73 16.25
CA HIS A 72 -6.85 8.12 17.57
C HIS A 72 -6.11 9.09 18.50
N PRO A 73 -6.63 9.38 19.71
CA PRO A 73 -6.08 10.42 20.59
C PRO A 73 -4.59 10.25 20.88
N ASP A 74 -4.16 9.04 21.22
CA ASP A 74 -2.76 8.78 21.59
C ASP A 74 -1.80 8.91 20.40
N VAL A 75 -2.21 8.47 19.20
CA VAL A 75 -1.42 8.60 17.98
C VAL A 75 -1.29 10.07 17.60
N THR A 76 -2.41 10.81 17.70
CA THR A 76 -2.45 12.25 17.40
C THR A 76 -1.55 13.02 18.36
N ALA A 77 -1.62 12.72 19.66
CA ALA A 77 -0.78 13.34 20.68
C ALA A 77 0.72 13.04 20.46
N ALA A 78 1.08 11.78 20.15
CA ALA A 78 2.46 11.40 19.88
C ALA A 78 3.04 12.15 18.66
N VAL A 79 2.30 12.20 17.54
CA VAL A 79 2.72 12.95 16.35
C VAL A 79 2.83 14.44 16.65
N ALA A 80 1.82 15.04 17.29
CA ALA A 80 1.83 16.46 17.63
C ALA A 80 2.99 16.83 18.56
N GLY A 81 3.35 15.95 19.50
CA GLY A 81 4.50 16.11 20.38
C GLY A 81 5.84 16.03 19.65
N GLN A 82 5.95 15.22 18.59
CA GLN A 82 7.17 15.07 17.80
C GLN A 82 7.43 16.25 16.85
N LEU A 83 6.38 16.83 16.24
CA LEU A 83 6.51 17.91 15.26
C LEU A 83 7.43 19.08 15.68
N PRO A 84 7.32 19.67 16.89
CA PRO A 84 8.20 20.78 17.29
C PRO A 84 9.66 20.38 17.51
N LEU A 85 9.94 19.08 17.69
CA LEU A 85 11.31 18.58 17.85
C LEU A 85 12.01 18.40 16.49
N GLY A 86 11.25 18.17 15.42
CA GLY A 86 11.73 17.86 14.08
C GLY A 86 11.38 16.44 13.63
N THR A 87 11.39 16.19 12.31
CA THR A 87 10.82 14.95 11.72
C THR A 87 11.70 14.20 10.74
N ALA A 88 12.75 14.82 10.17
CA ALA A 88 13.54 14.24 9.10
C ALA A 88 15.03 14.58 9.26
N PHE A 89 15.62 14.10 10.35
CA PHE A 89 17.04 14.28 10.61
C PHE A 89 17.89 13.42 9.67
N GLY A 90 19.04 13.95 9.23
CA GLY A 90 20.08 13.16 8.56
C GLY A 90 20.91 12.31 9.53
N ALA A 91 20.38 12.00 10.72
CA ALA A 91 21.07 11.33 11.80
C ALA A 91 20.12 10.34 12.51
N PRO A 92 20.65 9.27 13.13
CA PRO A 92 19.87 8.32 13.93
C PRO A 92 19.10 9.00 15.06
N THR A 93 17.97 8.41 15.44
CA THR A 93 17.11 8.92 16.52
C THR A 93 16.82 7.84 17.56
N LEU A 94 16.44 8.23 18.79
CA LEU A 94 16.03 7.27 19.81
C LEU A 94 14.81 6.44 19.38
N SER A 95 13.87 7.05 18.67
CA SER A 95 12.61 6.41 18.27
C SER A 95 12.80 5.22 17.32
N GLU A 96 13.86 5.20 16.51
CA GLU A 96 14.15 4.06 15.65
C GLU A 96 14.63 2.84 16.46
N ILE A 97 15.34 3.07 17.57
CA ILE A 97 15.80 2.01 18.48
C ILE A 97 14.59 1.45 19.24
N GLU A 98 13.79 2.32 19.86
CA GLU A 98 12.61 1.93 20.65
C GLU A 98 11.61 1.12 19.81
N LEU A 99 11.36 1.54 18.56
CA LEU A 99 10.49 0.79 17.65
C LEU A 99 11.11 -0.56 17.25
N ALA A 100 12.43 -0.62 17.02
CA ALA A 100 13.10 -1.86 16.65
C ALA A 100 13.06 -2.89 17.79
N GLU A 101 13.34 -2.45 19.02
CA GLU A 101 13.26 -3.29 20.23
C GLU A 101 11.85 -3.84 20.42
N LEU A 102 10.82 -2.99 20.31
CA LEU A 102 9.42 -3.41 20.42
C LEU A 102 9.03 -4.47 19.38
N LEU A 103 9.52 -4.35 18.14
CA LEU A 103 9.22 -5.31 17.08
C LEU A 103 9.94 -6.64 17.29
N VAL A 104 11.23 -6.62 17.65
CA VAL A 104 12.03 -7.82 17.94
C VAL A 104 11.46 -8.57 19.14
N GLU A 105 11.04 -7.87 20.20
CA GLU A 105 10.39 -8.48 21.36
C GLU A 105 9.09 -9.22 20.99
N ARG A 106 8.30 -8.66 20.07
CA ARG A 106 6.99 -9.20 19.67
C ARG A 106 7.07 -10.30 18.60
N LEU A 107 8.19 -10.41 17.88
CA LEU A 107 8.35 -11.31 16.75
C LEU A 107 9.51 -12.29 17.02
N PRO A 108 9.26 -13.44 17.68
CA PRO A 108 10.32 -14.36 18.12
C PRO A 108 11.21 -14.91 16.99
N SER A 109 10.78 -14.81 15.74
CA SER A 109 11.54 -15.25 14.56
C SER A 109 12.41 -14.16 13.94
N VAL A 110 12.48 -12.97 14.53
CA VAL A 110 13.15 -11.80 13.97
C VAL A 110 14.20 -11.29 14.95
N ASP A 111 15.48 -11.53 14.64
CA ASP A 111 16.59 -11.08 15.49
C ASP A 111 16.92 -9.59 15.29
N GLN A 112 16.74 -9.06 14.07
CA GLN A 112 17.08 -7.69 13.68
C GLN A 112 16.10 -7.15 12.63
N VAL A 113 15.89 -5.83 12.64
CA VAL A 113 15.01 -5.14 11.69
C VAL A 113 15.70 -3.95 11.02
N ARG A 114 15.23 -3.59 9.83
CA ARG A 114 15.54 -2.32 9.14
C ARG A 114 14.25 -1.73 8.61
N PHE A 115 14.03 -0.43 8.85
CA PHE A 115 12.82 0.25 8.39
C PHE A 115 12.90 0.64 6.91
N THR A 116 11.73 0.71 6.31
CA THR A 116 11.49 1.22 4.95
C THR A 116 10.23 2.08 4.98
N ASN A 117 9.94 2.80 3.90
CA ASN A 117 8.82 3.73 3.85
C ASN A 117 7.53 3.08 3.33
N SER A 118 7.60 1.84 2.85
CA SER A 118 6.44 1.11 2.33
C SER A 118 6.63 -0.40 2.36
N GLY A 119 5.53 -1.15 2.30
CA GLY A 119 5.57 -2.60 2.13
C GLY A 119 6.28 -3.03 0.83
N THR A 120 6.13 -2.26 -0.26
CA THR A 120 6.85 -2.48 -1.53
C THR A 120 8.37 -2.43 -1.31
N GLU A 121 8.87 -1.41 -0.61
CA GLU A 121 10.29 -1.30 -0.28
C GLU A 121 10.75 -2.43 0.64
N GLY A 122 9.93 -2.82 1.62
CA GLY A 122 10.20 -3.96 2.49
C GLY A 122 10.44 -5.26 1.71
N VAL A 123 9.52 -5.61 0.80
CA VAL A 123 9.65 -6.79 -0.06
C VAL A 123 10.83 -6.66 -1.03
N MET A 124 11.02 -5.48 -1.62
CA MET A 124 12.16 -5.20 -2.50
C MET A 124 13.49 -5.45 -1.78
N MET A 125 13.64 -4.98 -0.54
CA MET A 125 14.84 -5.19 0.27
C MET A 125 14.98 -6.65 0.70
N ALA A 126 13.89 -7.32 1.06
CA ALA A 126 13.91 -8.75 1.40
C ALA A 126 14.39 -9.63 0.23
N ILE A 127 13.89 -9.39 -0.99
CA ILE A 127 14.34 -10.09 -2.20
C ILE A 127 15.84 -9.86 -2.44
N LYS A 128 16.31 -8.61 -2.31
CA LYS A 128 17.73 -8.27 -2.46
C LYS A 128 18.60 -8.96 -1.42
N ALA A 129 18.17 -8.98 -0.16
CA ALA A 129 18.88 -9.66 0.92
C ALA A 129 18.95 -11.18 0.69
N ALA A 130 17.84 -11.81 0.30
CA ALA A 130 17.79 -13.23 -0.02
C ALA A 130 18.73 -13.60 -1.19
N ARG A 131 18.75 -12.79 -2.25
CA ARG A 131 19.68 -12.96 -3.39
C ARG A 131 21.14 -12.81 -2.95
N ALA A 132 21.45 -11.78 -2.15
CA ALA A 132 22.80 -11.55 -1.65
C ALA A 132 23.29 -12.69 -0.75
N PHE A 133 22.40 -13.26 0.07
CA PHE A 133 22.73 -14.37 0.96
C PHE A 133 22.88 -15.71 0.20
N THR A 134 21.97 -16.01 -0.73
CA THR A 134 21.94 -17.31 -1.42
C THR A 134 22.76 -17.36 -2.70
N LEU A 135 23.14 -16.20 -3.26
CA LEU A 135 23.74 -16.02 -4.58
C LEU A 135 22.88 -16.58 -5.74
N ARG A 136 21.58 -16.73 -5.52
CA ARG A 136 20.63 -17.24 -6.52
C ARG A 136 19.73 -16.10 -7.02
N PRO A 137 19.59 -15.91 -8.35
CA PRO A 137 18.84 -14.78 -8.88
C PRO A 137 17.32 -15.01 -8.91
N LYS A 138 16.87 -16.26 -9.06
CA LYS A 138 15.45 -16.58 -9.24
C LYS A 138 14.67 -16.47 -7.94
N ILE A 139 13.41 -16.05 -8.06
CA ILE A 139 12.43 -16.07 -6.97
C ILE A 139 11.21 -16.91 -7.35
N VAL A 140 10.60 -17.53 -6.34
CA VAL A 140 9.32 -18.22 -6.49
C VAL A 140 8.25 -17.35 -5.81
N LYS A 141 7.13 -17.16 -6.50
CA LYS A 141 5.98 -16.40 -6.01
C LYS A 141 4.72 -17.23 -6.21
N ILE A 142 3.73 -17.06 -5.34
CA ILE A 142 2.40 -17.63 -5.54
C ILE A 142 1.61 -16.70 -6.47
N GLU A 143 1.01 -17.27 -7.51
CA GLU A 143 0.14 -16.54 -8.43
C GLU A 143 -1.00 -15.82 -7.69
N GLY A 144 -1.33 -14.60 -8.12
CA GLY A 144 -2.35 -13.75 -7.49
C GLY A 144 -1.94 -13.09 -6.17
N ALA A 145 -0.83 -13.51 -5.54
CA ALA A 145 -0.36 -12.89 -4.31
C ALA A 145 0.16 -11.47 -4.55
N TYR A 146 -0.24 -10.53 -3.69
CA TYR A 146 0.23 -9.14 -3.73
C TYR A 146 1.37 -8.91 -2.74
N HIS A 147 2.48 -8.37 -3.24
CA HIS A 147 3.67 -8.06 -2.45
C HIS A 147 4.23 -6.65 -2.76
N GLY A 148 3.36 -5.72 -3.15
CA GLY A 148 3.75 -4.37 -3.55
C GLY A 148 4.06 -4.24 -5.04
N SER A 149 4.46 -3.03 -5.43
CA SER A 149 4.60 -2.61 -6.84
C SER A 149 6.04 -2.66 -7.35
N TYR A 150 6.82 -3.65 -6.90
CA TYR A 150 8.17 -3.90 -7.39
C TYR A 150 8.10 -4.92 -8.53
N ASP A 151 8.70 -4.64 -9.69
CA ASP A 151 8.54 -5.45 -10.93
C ASP A 151 8.57 -6.97 -10.71
N PHE A 152 9.53 -7.49 -9.95
CA PHE A 152 9.63 -8.94 -9.66
C PHE A 152 8.51 -9.46 -8.75
N ALA A 153 8.01 -8.61 -7.86
CA ALA A 153 6.92 -8.92 -6.94
C ALA A 153 5.54 -8.80 -7.61
N GLU A 154 5.42 -8.07 -8.72
CA GLU A 154 4.15 -7.90 -9.47
C GLU A 154 3.92 -8.98 -10.53
N VAL A 155 4.91 -9.81 -10.86
CA VAL A 155 4.74 -10.91 -11.81
C VAL A 155 3.58 -11.82 -11.40
N SER A 156 2.67 -12.07 -12.33
CA SER A 156 1.45 -12.85 -12.10
C SER A 156 0.57 -12.32 -10.96
N LEU A 157 0.52 -11.00 -10.72
CA LEU A 157 -0.41 -10.38 -9.76
C LEU A 157 -1.87 -10.49 -10.21
N ASP A 158 -2.15 -10.18 -11.48
CA ASP A 158 -3.51 -10.17 -12.04
C ASP A 158 -3.68 -11.28 -13.10
N SER A 159 -3.04 -12.42 -12.85
CA SER A 159 -3.26 -13.63 -13.65
C SER A 159 -4.71 -14.10 -13.52
N SER A 160 -5.26 -14.63 -14.60
CA SER A 160 -6.62 -15.19 -14.63
C SER A 160 -6.60 -16.56 -15.32
N PRO A 161 -7.60 -17.42 -15.11
CA PRO A 161 -7.64 -18.73 -15.76
C PRO A 161 -7.44 -18.70 -17.29
N ALA A 162 -7.71 -17.57 -17.94
CA ALA A 162 -7.50 -17.38 -19.38
C ALA A 162 -6.02 -17.28 -19.81
N ASN A 163 -5.09 -16.97 -18.90
CA ASN A 163 -3.66 -16.83 -19.19
C ASN A 163 -2.75 -17.80 -18.43
N TRP A 164 -3.34 -18.71 -17.67
CA TRP A 164 -2.65 -19.82 -17.01
C TRP A 164 -2.11 -20.84 -18.04
N GLY A 165 -1.20 -21.69 -17.59
CA GLY A 165 -0.70 -22.85 -18.34
C GLY A 165 -0.73 -24.11 -17.49
N ASP A 166 -0.45 -25.26 -18.10
CA ASP A 166 -0.37 -26.54 -17.39
C ASP A 166 0.82 -26.62 -16.41
N LEU A 167 1.79 -25.72 -16.56
CA LEU A 167 2.94 -25.50 -15.69
C LEU A 167 3.00 -24.01 -15.29
N PRO A 168 3.70 -23.65 -14.19
CA PRO A 168 3.89 -22.26 -13.78
C PRO A 168 4.31 -21.38 -14.95
N ARG A 169 3.58 -20.29 -15.16
CA ARG A 169 3.74 -19.40 -16.30
C ARG A 169 3.67 -17.97 -15.83
N SER A 170 4.84 -17.38 -15.63
CA SER A 170 5.00 -15.97 -15.28
C SER A 170 4.33 -15.06 -16.30
N THR A 171 3.35 -14.28 -15.85
CA THR A 171 2.64 -13.29 -16.66
C THR A 171 3.03 -11.87 -16.25
N ALA A 172 3.08 -10.96 -17.21
CA ALA A 172 3.35 -9.56 -16.91
C ALA A 172 2.09 -8.88 -16.36
N TYR A 173 2.22 -8.18 -15.23
CA TYR A 173 1.15 -7.33 -14.72
C TYR A 173 1.06 -6.01 -15.49
N ALA A 174 2.19 -5.32 -15.69
CA ALA A 174 2.24 -4.07 -16.44
C ALA A 174 2.61 -4.30 -17.92
N LYS A 175 2.02 -3.52 -18.81
CA LYS A 175 2.44 -3.49 -20.22
C LYS A 175 3.87 -2.96 -20.31
N GLY A 176 4.72 -3.69 -21.02
CA GLY A 176 6.13 -3.31 -21.22
C GLY A 176 7.09 -3.81 -20.14
N THR A 177 6.65 -4.66 -19.19
CA THR A 177 7.55 -5.32 -18.24
C THR A 177 8.70 -6.02 -19.00
N PRO A 178 9.97 -5.76 -18.65
CA PRO A 178 11.11 -6.37 -19.32
C PRO A 178 11.09 -7.89 -19.24
N ARG A 179 11.48 -8.56 -20.33
CA ARG A 179 11.45 -10.02 -20.40
C ARG A 179 12.26 -10.70 -19.29
N GLY A 180 13.42 -10.14 -18.93
CA GLY A 180 14.28 -10.67 -17.87
C GLY A 180 13.61 -10.72 -16.49
N VAL A 181 12.67 -9.81 -16.20
CA VAL A 181 11.88 -9.88 -14.96
C VAL A 181 11.03 -11.15 -14.94
N LEU A 182 10.40 -11.50 -16.07
CA LEU A 182 9.56 -12.70 -16.17
C LEU A 182 10.39 -13.99 -16.14
N ASP A 183 11.62 -13.97 -16.65
CA ASP A 183 12.50 -15.16 -16.68
C ASP A 183 13.10 -15.48 -15.29
N ASP A 184 13.18 -14.48 -14.41
CA ASP A 184 13.72 -14.55 -13.05
C ASP A 184 12.66 -14.82 -11.97
N VAL A 185 11.38 -14.74 -12.31
CA VAL A 185 10.28 -15.09 -11.41
C VAL A 185 9.63 -16.37 -11.90
N ILE A 186 9.37 -17.30 -10.99
CA ILE A 186 8.54 -18.49 -11.24
C ILE A 186 7.27 -18.27 -10.44
N ALA A 187 6.16 -18.06 -11.15
CA ALA A 187 4.84 -17.85 -10.58
C ALA A 187 3.78 -18.71 -11.28
#